data_AF-A0A976E6A9-F1
#
_entry.id   AF-A0A976E6A9-F1
#
_cell.length_a   1.000
_cell.length_b   1.000
_cell.length_c   1.000
_cell.angle_alpha   90.00
_cell.angle_beta   90.00
_cell.angle_gamma   90.00
#
_symmetry.space_group_name_H-M   'P 1'
#
loop_
_entity.id
_entity.type
_entity.pdbx_description
1 polymer ?
#
loop_
_entity_poly.entity_id
_entity_poly.type
_entity_poly.pdbx_seq_one_letter_code
_entity_poly.pdbx_strand_id
1 'polypeptide(L)'
;MILLEHGPADRPALFQAPRRVIAAWTPAEVLPALQRAEAARAKGAWIAGYVGYEAGYALEPKLSHLMPRKRPGPLLALGIFDGPSEAGPVLAKAADEGRLTRMTA
;
A
#
# COMPACT_ATOMS: atom_id res chain seq x y z
N MET A 1 -6.59 6.13 3.40
CA MET A 1 -7.40 5.03 2.84
C MET A 1 -6.73 4.55 1.56
N ILE A 2 -6.95 3.30 1.17
CA ILE A 2 -6.47 2.74 -0.09
C ILE A 2 -7.68 2.18 -0.82
N LEU A 3 -7.99 2.73 -1.99
CA LEU A 3 -9.05 2.24 -2.86
C LEU A 3 -8.40 1.46 -4.01
N LEU A 4 -8.84 0.22 -4.21
CA LEU A 4 -8.54 -0.55 -5.41
C LEU A 4 -9.82 -0.69 -6.21
N GLU A 5 -9.90 -0.07 -7.38
CA GLU A 5 -11.09 -0.12 -8.24
C GLU A 5 -11.31 -1.53 -8.82
N HIS A 6 -10.20 -2.20 -9.17
CA HIS A 6 -10.17 -3.58 -9.65
C HIS A 6 -9.52 -4.46 -8.58
N GLY A 7 -10.21 -4.61 -7.45
CA GLY A 7 -9.75 -5.35 -6.30
C GLY A 7 -9.94 -6.87 -6.43
N PRO A 8 -9.76 -7.62 -5.32
CA PRO A 8 -10.00 -9.05 -5.26
C PRO A 8 -11.38 -9.43 -5.80
N ALA A 9 -11.45 -10.52 -6.57
CA ALA A 9 -12.65 -10.98 -7.27
C ALA A 9 -13.24 -9.97 -8.28
N ASP A 10 -12.38 -9.10 -8.84
CA ASP A 10 -12.73 -8.09 -9.86
C ASP A 10 -13.80 -7.10 -9.37
N ARG A 11 -13.73 -6.76 -8.06
CA ARG A 11 -14.65 -5.80 -7.43
C ARG A 11 -13.87 -4.70 -6.73
N PRO A 12 -14.42 -3.47 -6.69
CA PRO A 12 -13.86 -2.40 -5.89
C PRO A 12 -13.68 -2.79 -4.41
N ALA A 13 -12.51 -2.51 -3.85
CA ALA A 13 -12.16 -2.80 -2.47
C ALA A 13 -11.59 -1.56 -1.79
N LEU A 14 -12.15 -1.20 -0.64
CA LEU A 14 -11.68 -0.08 0.17
C LEU A 14 -10.99 -0.58 1.43
N PHE A 15 -9.71 -0.27 1.58
CA PHE A 15 -8.96 -0.51 2.81
C PHE A 15 -8.85 0.78 3.62
N GLN A 16 -9.51 0.79 4.77
CA GLN A 16 -9.57 1.91 5.70
C GLN A 16 -9.45 1.39 7.13
N ALA A 17 -9.01 2.26 8.05
CA ALA A 17 -8.82 1.91 9.46
C ALA A 17 -7.98 0.63 9.69
N PRO A 18 -6.67 0.64 9.30
CA PRO A 18 -5.82 -0.51 9.57
C PRO A 18 -5.70 -0.77 11.07
N ARG A 19 -5.73 -2.04 11.48
CA ARG A 19 -5.43 -2.45 12.85
C ARG A 19 -4.02 -2.06 13.26
N ARG A 20 -3.09 -2.12 12.30
CA ARG A 20 -1.69 -1.76 12.44
C ARG A 20 -1.10 -1.42 11.08
N VAL A 21 -0.10 -0.54 11.07
CA VAL A 21 0.74 -0.27 9.91
C VAL A 21 2.15 -0.80 10.18
N ILE A 22 2.69 -1.55 9.22
CA ILE A 22 4.09 -1.97 9.16
C ILE A 22 4.79 -1.02 8.18
N ALA A 23 5.84 -0.33 8.63
CA ALA A 23 6.68 0.51 7.78
C ALA A 23 8.15 0.09 7.89
N ALA A 24 8.91 0.27 6.81
CA ALA A 24 10.36 0.13 6.79
C ALA A 24 11.01 1.44 6.34
N TRP A 25 11.76 2.10 7.22
CA TRP A 25 12.41 3.38 6.95
C TRP A 25 13.84 3.21 6.41
N THR A 26 14.46 2.09 6.80
CA THR A 26 15.83 1.72 6.46
C THR A 26 15.87 0.45 5.61
N PRO A 27 16.95 0.22 4.83
CA PRO A 27 17.09 -0.99 4.03
C PRO A 27 17.00 -2.29 4.86
N ALA A 28 17.60 -2.29 6.05
CA ALA A 28 17.62 -3.45 6.94
C ALA A 28 16.23 -3.83 7.47
N GLU A 29 15.27 -2.89 7.47
CA GLU A 29 13.90 -3.14 7.94
C GLU A 29 13.00 -3.77 6.85
N VAL A 30 13.39 -3.73 5.58
CA VAL A 30 12.54 -4.16 4.45
C VAL A 30 12.15 -5.63 4.57
N LEU A 31 13.13 -6.53 4.67
CA LEU A 31 12.87 -7.96 4.73
C LEU A 31 12.08 -8.35 6.01
N PRO A 32 12.45 -7.89 7.23
CA PRO A 32 11.65 -8.13 8.43
C PRO A 32 10.23 -7.55 8.37
N ALA A 33 10.02 -6.43 7.68
CA ALA A 33 8.70 -5.86 7.50
C ALA A 33 7.82 -6.72 6.57
N LEU A 34 8.37 -7.19 5.44
CA LEU A 34 7.67 -8.10 4.53
C LEU A 34 7.32 -9.42 5.22
N GLN A 35 8.24 -9.98 6.01
CA GLN A 35 7.98 -11.19 6.79
C GLN A 35 6.85 -11.01 7.81
N ARG A 36 6.79 -9.86 8.49
CA ARG A 36 5.68 -9.54 9.41
C ARG A 36 4.34 -9.40 8.69
N ALA A 37 4.32 -8.77 7.52
CA ALA A 37 3.12 -8.65 6.70
C ALA A 37 2.64 -10.03 6.21
N GLU A 38 3.57 -10.87 5.74
CA GLU A 38 3.27 -12.23 5.32
C GLU A 38 2.75 -13.10 6.47
N ALA A 39 3.36 -13.01 7.66
CA ALA A 39 2.90 -13.73 8.83
C ALA A 39 1.48 -13.30 9.27
N ALA A 40 1.12 -12.03 9.10
CA ALA A 40 -0.24 -11.56 9.36
C ALA A 40 -1.22 -12.07 8.29
N ARG A 41 -0.81 -12.05 7.01
CA ARG A 41 -1.59 -12.60 5.88
C ARG A 41 -1.87 -14.08 6.06
N ALA A 42 -0.86 -14.86 6.46
CA ALA A 42 -0.99 -16.29 6.74
C ALA A 42 -1.97 -16.60 7.89
N LYS A 43 -2.23 -15.62 8.77
CA LYS A 43 -3.24 -15.71 9.84
C LYS A 43 -4.62 -15.20 9.41
N GLY A 44 -4.84 -14.96 8.12
CA GLY A 44 -6.12 -14.52 7.55
C GLY A 44 -6.32 -13.01 7.52
N ALA A 45 -5.32 -12.20 7.91
CA ALA A 45 -5.42 -10.76 7.77
C ALA A 45 -5.28 -10.31 6.30
N TRP A 46 -5.90 -9.19 5.97
CA TRP A 46 -5.73 -8.54 4.68
C TRP A 46 -4.60 -7.52 4.75
N ILE A 47 -3.77 -7.49 3.72
CA ILE A 47 -2.65 -6.55 3.62
C ILE A 47 -2.87 -5.63 2.42
N ALA A 48 -2.82 -4.32 2.65
CA ALA A 48 -2.87 -3.32 1.59
C ALA A 48 -1.91 -2.17 1.93
N GLY A 49 -1.23 -1.64 0.91
CA GLY A 49 -0.21 -0.62 1.11
C GLY A 49 0.62 -0.43 -0.14
N TYR A 50 1.83 0.10 0.02
CA TYR A 50 2.78 0.26 -1.07
C TYR A 50 4.15 -0.28 -0.68
N VAL A 51 4.89 -0.69 -1.72
CA VAL A 51 6.33 -0.97 -1.67
C VAL A 51 6.97 -0.01 -2.66
N GLY A 52 7.87 0.85 -2.18
CA GLY A 52 8.62 1.77 -3.01
C GLY A 52 9.60 1.02 -3.90
N TYR A 53 9.90 1.59 -5.07
CA TYR A 53 10.79 0.98 -6.05
C TYR A 53 12.17 0.67 -5.44
N GLU A 54 12.70 1.57 -4.62
CA GLU A 54 14.00 1.44 -3.96
C GLU A 54 14.06 0.30 -2.95
N ALA A 55 12.92 -0.24 -2.50
CA ALA A 55 12.92 -1.40 -1.59
C ALA A 55 13.60 -2.62 -2.24
N GLY A 56 13.58 -2.73 -3.58
CA GLY A 56 14.29 -3.77 -4.31
C GLY A 56 15.80 -3.77 -4.07
N TYR A 57 16.41 -2.59 -3.90
CA TYR A 57 17.85 -2.48 -3.60
C TYR A 57 18.22 -3.05 -2.22
N ALA A 58 17.27 -3.14 -1.29
CA ALA A 58 17.48 -3.75 0.01
C ALA A 58 17.39 -5.29 -0.02
N LEU A 59 16.75 -5.86 -1.05
CA LEU A 59 16.50 -7.30 -1.18
C LEU A 59 17.56 -8.02 -2.02
N GLU A 60 18.26 -7.30 -2.90
CA GLU A 60 19.37 -7.83 -3.69
C GLU A 60 20.70 -7.25 -3.20
N PRO A 61 21.55 -8.03 -2.51
CA PRO A 61 22.82 -7.56 -1.96
C PRO A 61 23.72 -6.86 -2.99
N LYS A 62 23.72 -7.31 -4.25
CA LYS A 62 24.52 -6.70 -5.32
C LYS A 62 24.06 -5.28 -5.66
N LEU A 63 22.80 -4.93 -5.39
CA LEU A 63 22.22 -3.61 -5.69
C LEU A 63 22.21 -2.68 -4.47
N SER A 64 22.62 -3.15 -3.30
CA SER A 64 22.62 -2.37 -2.04
C SER A 64 23.31 -1.00 -2.16
N HIS A 65 24.38 -0.93 -2.96
CA HIS A 65 25.14 0.31 -3.21
C HIS A 65 24.37 1.36 -4.01
N LEU A 66 23.27 1.00 -4.68
CA LEU A 66 22.41 1.91 -5.44
C LEU A 66 21.34 2.60 -4.56
N MET A 67 21.26 2.25 -3.27
CA MET A 67 20.26 2.81 -2.36
C MET A 67 20.41 4.35 -2.24
N PRO A 68 19.38 5.14 -2.58
CA PRO A 68 19.46 6.59 -2.47
C PRO A 68 19.61 7.04 -1.02
N ARG A 69 20.48 8.01 -0.77
CA ARG A 69 20.72 8.55 0.59
C ARG A 69 19.52 9.33 1.15
N LYS A 70 18.79 10.02 0.28
CA LYS A 70 17.57 10.77 0.63
C LYS A 70 16.38 10.12 -0.05
N ARG A 71 15.29 9.93 0.70
CA ARG A 71 14.03 9.37 0.21
C ARG A 71 12.87 10.17 0.80
N PRO A 72 11.77 10.35 0.06
CA PRO A 72 10.61 11.13 0.51
C PRO A 72 9.77 10.41 1.57
N GLY A 73 9.96 9.10 1.78
CA GLY A 73 9.18 8.31 2.72
C GLY A 73 9.80 6.93 2.99
N PRO A 74 9.07 6.05 3.71
CA PRO A 74 9.55 4.69 3.96
C PRO A 74 9.59 3.87 2.67
N LEU A 75 10.48 2.88 2.64
CA LEU A 75 10.67 1.93 1.54
C LEU A 75 9.44 1.04 1.34
N LEU A 76 8.64 0.83 2.38
CA LEU A 76 7.30 0.26 2.28
C LEU A 76 6.45 0.75 3.44
N ALA A 77 5.14 0.81 3.23
CA ALA A 77 4.15 0.97 4.26
C ALA A 77 2.94 0.08 3.95
N LEU A 78 2.71 -0.93 4.79
CA LEU A 78 1.68 -1.95 4.62
C LEU A 78 0.74 -1.95 5.82
N GLY A 79 -0.55 -1.71 5.60
CA GLY A 79 -1.58 -1.84 6.62
C GLY A 79 -2.05 -3.29 6.76
N ILE A 80 -2.41 -3.66 7.98
CA ILE A 80 -3.08 -4.92 8.33
C ILE A 80 -4.54 -4.63 8.61
N PHE A 81 -5.45 -5.32 7.93
CA PHE A 81 -6.90 -5.11 7.97
C PHE A 81 -7.63 -6.43 8.25
N ASP A 82 -8.84 -6.34 8.80
CA ASP A 82 -9.72 -7.51 8.94
C ASP A 82 -10.38 -7.90 7.61
N GLY A 83 -10.54 -6.93 6.71
CA GLY A 83 -11.13 -7.10 5.38
C GLY A 83 -11.26 -5.79 4.63
N PRO A 84 -11.58 -5.84 3.33
CA PRO A 84 -12.02 -4.65 2.60
C PRO A 84 -13.39 -4.19 3.10
N SER A 85 -13.58 -2.89 3.18
CA SER A 85 -14.89 -2.23 3.30
C SER A 85 -15.53 -2.04 1.92
N GLU A 86 -16.83 -1.77 1.89
CA GLU A 86 -17.53 -1.39 0.66
C GLU A 86 -16.96 -0.08 0.08
N ALA A 87 -16.61 -0.11 -1.21
CA ALA A 87 -16.05 1.04 -1.93
C ALA A 87 -17.10 1.90 -2.64
N GLY A 88 -18.34 1.41 -2.79
CA GLY A 88 -19.41 2.07 -3.54
C GLY A 88 -19.64 3.54 -3.17
N PRO A 89 -19.78 3.89 -1.87
CA PRO A 89 -19.98 5.28 -1.46
C PRO A 89 -18.81 6.21 -1.85
N VAL A 90 -17.57 5.72 -1.77
CA VAL A 90 -16.37 6.49 -2.13
C VAL A 90 -16.31 6.70 -3.64
N LEU A 91 -16.62 5.67 -4.43
CA LEU A 91 -16.67 5.76 -5.90
C LEU A 91 -17.78 6.69 -6.39
N ALA A 92 -18.96 6.63 -5.79
CA ALA A 92 -20.08 7.51 -6.13
C ALA A 92 -19.70 8.99 -5.92
N LYS A 93 -19.08 9.29 -4.77
CA LYS A 93 -18.59 10.63 -4.46
C LYS A 93 -17.51 11.10 -5.45
N ALA A 94 -16.55 10.24 -5.78
CA ALA A 94 -15.52 10.56 -6.77
C ALA A 94 -16.11 10.86 -8.16
N ALA A 95 -17.15 10.11 -8.56
CA ALA A 95 -17.85 10.35 -9.82
C ALA A 95 -18.61 11.68 -9.83
N ASP A 96 -19.24 12.07 -8.70
CA ASP A 96 -19.87 13.39 -8.55
C ASP A 96 -18.86 14.53 -8.68
N GLU A 97 -17.72 14.42 -8.00
CA GLU A 97 -16.64 15.44 -8.05
C GLU A 97 -16.03 15.57 -9.45
N GLY A 98 -15.84 14.43 -10.14
CA GLY A 98 -15.35 14.41 -11.52
C GLY A 98 -16.29 15.11 -12.51
N ARG A 99 -17.61 14.97 -12.34
CA ARG A 99 -18.62 15.65 -13.18
C ARG A 99 -18.57 17.17 -13.06
N LEU A 100 -18.18 17.68 -11.90
CA LEU A 100 -18.10 19.12 -11.63
C LEU A 100 -16.78 19.73 -12.10
N THR A 101 -15.79 18.91 -12.42
CA THR A 101 -14.47 19.38 -12.86
C THR A 101 -14.47 19.62 -14.37
N ARG A 102 -14.24 20.86 -14.80
CA ARG A 102 -13.92 21.17 -16.21
C ARG A 102 -12.40 21.26 -16.34
N MET A 103 -11.80 20.44 -17.20
CA MET A 103 -10.43 20.66 -17.65
C MET A 103 -10.42 21.91 -18.53
N THR A 104 -9.89 23.02 -18.01
CA THR A 104 -9.51 24.16 -18.84
C THR A 104 -8.22 23.80 -19.56
N ALA A 105 -8.29 23.71 -20.89
CA ALA A 105 -7.13 23.57 -21.76
C ALA A 105 -6.28 24.85 -21.77
#